data_AF-A0A849H0U9-F1
#
_entry.id   AF-A0A849H0U9-F1
#
_cell.length_a   1.000
_cell.length_b   1.000
_cell.length_c   1.000
_cell.angle_alpha   90.00
_cell.angle_beta   90.00
_cell.angle_gamma   90.00
#
_symmetry.space_group_name_H-M   'P 1'
#
loop_
_entity.id
_entity.type
_entity.pdbx_description
1 polymer ?
#
loop_
_entity_poly.entity_id
_entity_poly.type
_entity_poly.pdbx_seq_one_letter_code
_entity_poly.pdbx_strand_id
1 'polypeptide(L)' 'MRRFQDEGGVIWMASVKERIGDDYKGRFSFVMTPDDGAQDREVELEDIRWNSRRTAERTLKTMAESELKRRLRSATGRAA' A
#
# COMPACT_ATOMS: atom_id res chain seq x y z
N MET A 1 -1.49 -8.49 5.29
CA MET A 1 -0.16 -7.90 4.95
C MET A 1 0.52 -8.81 3.94
N ARG A 2 1.39 -8.27 3.10
CA ARG A 2 2.13 -9.03 2.10
C ARG A 2 3.52 -8.43 1.88
N ARG A 3 4.56 -9.26 1.92
CA ARG A 3 5.93 -8.87 1.59
C ARG A 3 6.19 -9.03 0.10
N PHE A 4 6.99 -8.14 -0.46
CA PHE A 4 7.51 -8.21 -1.83
C PHE A 4 8.83 -7.44 -1.93
N GLN A 5 9.62 -7.73 -2.96
CA GLN A 5 10.85 -7.00 -3.26
C GLN A 5 10.61 -6.06 -4.44
N ASP A 6 11.06 -4.81 -4.35
CA ASP A 6 11.01 -3.89 -5.48
C ASP A 6 12.13 -4.16 -6.52
N GLU A 7 12.23 -3.31 -7.54
CA GLU A 7 13.27 -3.43 -8.58
C GLU A 7 14.66 -3.02 -8.09
N GLY A 8 14.75 -2.22 -7.02
CA GLY A 8 16.01 -1.80 -6.39
C GLY A 8 16.53 -2.80 -5.36
N GLY A 9 15.81 -3.90 -5.13
CA GLY A 9 16.16 -4.92 -4.16
C GLY A 9 15.64 -4.66 -2.74
N VAL A 10 14.92 -3.56 -2.51
CA VAL A 10 14.35 -3.22 -1.20
C VAL A 10 13.15 -4.11 -0.92
N ILE A 11 13.09 -4.65 0.30
CA ILE A 11 11.94 -5.43 0.76
C ILE A 11 10.89 -4.47 1.31
N TRP A 12 9.67 -4.59 0.81
CA TRP A 12 8.52 -3.80 1.21
C TRP A 12 7.44 -4.68 1.81
N MET A 13 6.76 -4.12 2.81
CA MET A 13 5.57 -4.69 3.42
C MET A 13 4.36 -3.87 3.00
N ALA A 14 3.49 -4.47 2.19
CA ALA A 14 2.18 -3.92 1.88
C ALA A 14 1.15 -4.32 2.95
N SER A 15 0.40 -3.34 3.45
CA SER A 15 -0.62 -3.51 4.48
C SER A 15 -1.86 -2.67 4.13
N VAL A 16 -2.95 -2.88 4.88
CA VAL A 16 -4.17 -2.08 4.78
C VAL A 16 -4.18 -1.14 5.97
N LYS A 17 -4.32 0.17 5.72
CA LYS A 17 -4.48 1.19 6.75
C LYS A 17 -5.92 1.69 6.75
N GLU A 18 -6.45 1.92 7.95
CA GLU A 18 -7.73 2.60 8.12
C GLU A 18 -7.45 4.09 8.31
N ARG A 19 -8.06 4.93 7.48
CA ARG A 19 -8.08 6.38 7.65
C ARG A 19 -9.15 6.72 8.67
N ILE A 20 -8.74 7.37 9.75
CA ILE A 20 -9.67 7.88 10.76
C ILE A 20 -10.20 9.22 10.27
N GLY A 21 -11.52 9.33 10.10
CA GLY A 21 -12.20 10.54 9.66
C GLY A 21 -13.70 10.33 9.49
N ASP A 22 -14.45 11.43 9.39
CA ASP A 22 -15.92 11.43 9.28
C ASP A 22 -16.41 10.95 7.91
N ASP A 23 -15.54 10.95 6.89
CA ASP A 23 -15.88 10.40 5.58
C ASP A 23 -15.86 8.86 5.62
N TYR A 24 -17.05 8.28 5.48
CA TYR A 24 -17.22 6.83 5.42
C TYR A 24 -16.71 6.23 4.11
N LYS A 25 -16.55 7.04 3.05
CA LYS A 25 -16.13 6.56 1.73
C LYS A 25 -14.61 6.45 1.65
N GLY A 26 -14.14 5.29 1.19
CA GLY A 26 -12.72 5.05 0.93
C GLY A 26 -11.86 5.02 2.20
N ARG A 27 -12.43 4.55 3.32
CA ARG A 27 -11.76 4.51 4.62
C ARG A 27 -10.50 3.63 4.65
N PHE A 28 -10.43 2.62 3.81
CA PHE A 28 -9.29 1.71 3.75
C PHE A 28 -8.45 2.00 2.51
N SER A 29 -7.14 2.14 2.69
CA SER A 29 -6.15 2.30 1.63
C SER A 29 -5.03 1.27 1.80
N PHE A 30 -4.20 1.11 0.77
CA PHE A 30 -2.96 0.35 0.92
C PHE A 30 -1.84 1.25 1.38
N VAL A 31 -0.95 0.67 2.18
CA VAL A 31 0.25 1.34 2.66
C VAL A 31 1.42 0.40 2.46
N MET A 32 2.53 0.97 1.99
CA MET A 32 3.78 0.26 1.76
C MET A 32 4.85 0.86 2.66
N THR A 33 5.41 0.03 3.53
CA THR A 33 6.52 0.40 4.41
C THR A 33 7.72 -0.46 4.07
N PRO A 34 8.95 0.09 3.98
CA PRO A 34 10.12 -0.76 3.85
C PRO A 34 10.26 -1.66 5.08
N ASP A 35 10.74 -2.90 4.87
CA ASP A 35 10.99 -3.88 5.94
C ASP A 35 12.33 -3.59 6.67
N ASP A 36 13.03 -2.51 6.30
CA ASP A 36 14.27 -2.03 6.96
C ASP A 36 13.99 -1.20 8.24
N GLY A 37 12.71 -0.98 8.58
CA GLY A 37 12.28 -0.22 9.75
C GLY A 37 12.17 1.29 9.52
N ALA A 38 12.48 1.81 8.33
CA ALA A 38 12.33 3.23 8.00
C ALA A 38 10.86 3.62 7.77
N GLN A 39 10.12 3.81 8.85
CA GLN A 39 8.72 4.29 8.80
C GLN A 39 8.58 5.65 8.10
N ASP A 40 9.64 6.47 8.09
CA ASP A 40 9.67 7.76 7.38
C ASP A 40 9.52 7.62 5.85
N ARG A 41 9.64 6.40 5.33
CA ARG A 41 9.42 6.05 3.92
C ARG A 41 8.11 5.30 3.70
N GLU A 42 7.16 5.42 4.63
CA GLU A 42 5.80 4.95 4.42
C GLU A 42 5.18 5.64 3.20
N VAL A 43 4.65 4.82 2.29
CA VAL A 43 3.96 5.30 1.10
C VAL A 43 2.51 4.84 1.15
N GLU A 44 1.59 5.79 1.27
CA GLU A 44 0.15 5.53 1.15
C GLU A 44 -0.26 5.52 -0.33
N LEU A 45 -0.89 4.43 -0.76
CA LEU A 45 -1.49 4.30 -2.07
C LEU A 45 -2.92 4.84 -2.03
N GLU A 46 -3.07 6.12 -2.34
CA GLU A 46 -4.38 6.77 -2.35
C GLU A 46 -5.20 6.51 -3.62
N ASP A 47 -4.60 5.92 -4.66
CA ASP A 47 -5.23 5.69 -5.95
C ASP A 47 -6.28 4.58 -5.92
N ILE A 48 -6.26 3.76 -4.86
CA ILE A 48 -7.24 2.72 -4.59
C ILE A 48 -7.72 2.83 -3.14
N ARG A 49 -9.03 2.94 -2.97
CA ARG A 49 -9.67 3.04 -1.66
C ARG A 49 -10.87 2.11 -1.57
N TRP A 50 -11.14 1.60 -0.37
CA TRP A 50 -12.26 0.71 -0.10
C TRP A 50 -13.06 1.18 1.12
N ASN A 51 -14.36 0.88 1.12
CA ASN A 51 -15.23 1.12 2.27
C ASN A 51 -15.15 -0.01 3.32
N SER A 52 -14.61 -1.18 2.94
CA SER A 52 -14.52 -2.35 3.82
C SER A 52 -13.10 -2.89 3.88
N ARG A 53 -12.62 -3.11 5.12
CA ARG A 53 -11.34 -3.76 5.41
C ARG A 53 -11.21 -5.11 4.73
N ARG A 54 -12.29 -5.92 4.75
CA ARG A 54 -12.30 -7.27 4.18
C ARG A 54 -12.00 -7.24 2.68
N THR A 55 -12.58 -6.29 1.95
CA THR A 55 -12.33 -6.15 0.51
C THR A 55 -10.89 -5.73 0.26
N ALA A 56 -10.40 -4.73 0.98
CA ALA A 56 -9.00 -4.28 0.88
C ALA A 56 -8.02 -5.44 1.15
N GLU A 57 -8.20 -6.18 2.24
CA GLU A 57 -7.33 -7.31 2.60
C GLU A 57 -7.40 -8.45 1.59
N ARG A 58 -8.59 -8.78 1.09
CA ARG A 58 -8.75 -9.81 0.04
C ARG A 58 -8.04 -9.38 -1.24
N THR A 59 -8.22 -8.13 -1.67
CA THR A 59 -7.53 -7.59 -2.84
C THR A 59 -6.02 -7.62 -2.64
N LEU A 60 -5.51 -7.21 -1.48
CA LEU A 60 -4.08 -7.24 -1.17
C LEU A 60 -3.51 -8.66 -1.26
N LYS A 61 -4.26 -9.65 -0.78
CA LYS A 61 -3.87 -11.07 -0.81
C LYS A 61 -3.81 -11.64 -2.22
N THR A 62 -4.71 -11.22 -3.11
CA THR A 62 -4.81 -11.76 -4.48
C THR A 62 -4.08 -10.93 -5.53
N MET A 63 -3.67 -9.69 -5.20
CA MET A 63 -3.00 -8.80 -6.14
C MET A 63 -1.70 -9.43 -6.63
N ALA A 64 -1.34 -9.22 -7.90
CA ALA A 64 -0.04 -9.69 -8.41
C ALA A 64 1.11 -8.91 -7.75
N GLU A 65 2.28 -9.52 -7.61
CA GLU A 65 3.45 -8.80 -7.12
C GLU A 65 3.87 -7.66 -8.07
N SER A 66 3.78 -7.89 -9.38
CA SER A 66 4.05 -6.87 -10.40
C SER A 66 3.15 -5.64 -10.27
N GLU A 67 1.89 -5.82 -9.87
CA GLU A 67 0.96 -4.73 -9.59
C GLU A 67 1.38 -3.92 -8.35
N LEU A 68 1.82 -4.60 -7.28
CA LEU A 68 2.36 -3.94 -6.09
C LEU A 68 3.58 -3.09 -6.44
N LYS A 69 4.54 -3.62 -7.21
CA LYS A 69 5.72 -2.88 -7.67
C LYS A 69 5.34 -1.69 -8.55
N ARG A 70 4.38 -1.87 -9.48
CA ARG A 70 3.90 -0.76 -10.34
C ARG A 70 3.30 0.37 -9.50
N ARG A 71 2.48 0.05 -8.51
CA ARG A 71 1.83 1.02 -7.62
C ARG A 71 2.84 1.74 -6.74
N LEU A 72 3.77 1.01 -6.15
CA LEU A 72 4.88 1.59 -5.38
C LEU A 72 5.63 2.62 -6.22
N ARG A 73 6.09 2.24 -7.42
CA ARG A 73 6.80 3.16 -8.34
C ARG A 73 5.96 4.37 -8.70
N SER A 74 4.66 4.18 -8.96
CA SER A 74 3.77 5.29 -9.29
C SER A 74 3.58 6.25 -8.12
N ALA A 75 3.59 5.77 -6.88
CA ALA A 75 3.41 6.60 -5.70
C ALA A 75 4.71 7.31 -5.28
N THR A 76 5.86 6.62 -5.35
CA THR A 76 7.17 7.22 -5.05
C THR A 76 7.64 8.18 -6.15
N GLY A 77 7.31 7.91 -7.42
CA GLY A 77 7.62 8.81 -8.54
C GLY A 77 6.71 10.06 -8.63
N ARG A 78 5.58 10.10 -7.91
CA ARG A 78 4.69 11.27 -7.80
C ARG A 78 5.05 12.18 -6.62
N ALA A 79 6.03 11.80 -5.80
CA ALA A 79 6.51 12.55 -4.64
C ALA A 79 7.65 13.53 -4.98
N ALA A 80 7.80 13.90 -6.26
CA ALA A 80 8.75 14.91 -6.73
C ALA A 80 8.02 16.23 -7.08
#